data_AF-A0A3N1I5I8-F1
#
_entry.id   AF-A0A3N1I5I8-F1
#
_cell.length_a   1.000
_cell.length_b   1.000
_cell.length_c   1.000
_cell.angle_alpha   90.00
_cell.angle_beta   90.00
_cell.angle_gamma   90.00
#
_symmetry.space_group_name_H-M   'P 1'
#
loop_
_entity.id
_entity.type
_entity.pdbx_description
1 polymer ?
#
loop_
_entity_poly.entity_id
_entity_poly.type
_entity_poly.pdbx_seq_one_letter_code
_entity_poly.pdbx_strand_id
1 'polypeptide(L)'
;MKNLIAELLLRLAQKEEESKELTAQVEALEVMLTALLRQMPQVQQRDLFERIDVVLDHTSPEAQVFLRDNEVLRQYIHKAVQASA
;
A
#
# COMPACT_ATOMS: atom_id res chain seq x y z
N MET A 1 10.77 35.54 15.02
CA MET A 1 10.40 34.23 15.64
C MET A 1 8.90 33.90 15.58
N LYS A 2 7.95 34.86 15.64
CA LYS A 2 6.50 34.57 15.52
C LYS A 2 6.05 34.01 14.15
N ASN A 3 6.80 34.30 13.08
CA ASN A 3 6.47 33.82 11.72
C ASN A 3 6.85 32.35 11.49
N LEU A 4 7.82 31.82 12.23
CA LEU A 4 8.29 30.45 12.02
C LEU A 4 7.26 29.41 12.48
N ILE A 5 6.59 29.66 13.61
CA ILE A 5 5.54 28.78 14.12
C ILE A 5 4.34 28.78 13.17
N ALA A 6 3.94 29.95 12.66
CA ALA A 6 2.85 30.06 11.69
C ALA A 6 3.17 29.33 10.38
N GLU A 7 4.41 29.45 9.89
CA GLU A 7 4.88 28.75 8.70
C GLU A 7 4.94 27.24 8.89
N LEU A 8 5.39 26.77 10.06
CA LEU A 8 5.41 25.35 10.39
C LEU A 8 4.00 24.76 10.49
N LEU A 9 3.06 25.48 11.11
CA LEU A 9 1.65 25.05 11.19
C LEU A 9 1.00 24.98 9.80
N LEU A 10 1.30 25.94 8.92
CA LEU A 10 0.80 25.91 7.54
C LEU A 10 1.35 24.70 6.77
N ARG A 11 2.65 24.44 6.87
CA ARG A 11 3.28 23.26 6.24
C ARG A 11 2.73 21.94 6.80
N LEU A 12 2.44 21.90 8.10
CA LEU A 12 1.86 20.72 8.74
C LEU A 12 0.44 20.46 8.22
N ALA A 13 -0.38 21.49 8.10
CA ALA A 13 -1.72 21.38 7.52
C ALA A 13 -1.69 20.94 6.05
N GLN A 14 -0.76 21.45 5.25
CA GLN A 14 -0.57 21.02 3.86
C GLN A 14 -0.21 19.53 3.79
N LYS A 15 0.75 19.09 4.61
CA LYS A 15 1.16 17.69 4.67
C LYS A 15 0.02 16.77 5.15
N GLU A 16 -0.81 17.24 6.07
CA GLU A 16 -1.99 16.49 6.53
C GLU A 16 -2.98 16.28 5.39
N GLU A 17 -3.23 17.31 4.57
CA GLU A 17 -4.11 17.20 3.40
C GLU A 17 -3.54 16.27 2.33
N GLU A 18 -2.25 16.40 2.01
CA GLU A 18 -1.54 15.46 1.11
C GLU A 18 -1.65 14.01 1.63
N SER A 19 -1.53 13.81 2.95
CA SER A 19 -1.67 12.48 3.56
C SER A 19 -3.09 11.94 3.46
N LYS A 20 -4.12 12.80 3.52
CA LYS A 20 -5.53 12.39 3.33
C LYS A 20 -5.78 11.98 1.89
N GLU A 21 -5.25 12.72 0.92
CA GLU A 21 -5.36 12.37 -0.49
C GLU A 21 -4.68 11.03 -0.79
N LEU A 22 -3.46 10.82 -0.29
CA LEU A 22 -2.76 9.53 -0.43
C LEU A 22 -3.54 8.38 0.22
N THR A 23 -4.13 8.61 1.39
CA THR A 23 -4.99 7.60 2.06
C THR A 23 -6.17 7.23 1.17
N ALA A 24 -6.89 8.22 0.63
CA ALA A 24 -8.02 7.99 -0.26
C ALA A 24 -7.61 7.25 -1.55
N GLN A 25 -6.43 7.55 -2.11
CA GLN A 25 -5.91 6.82 -3.26
C GLN A 25 -5.62 5.35 -2.93
N VAL A 26 -5.03 5.06 -1.77
CA VAL A 26 -4.77 3.68 -1.32
C VAL A 26 -6.08 2.92 -1.08
N GLU A 27 -7.07 3.55 -0.45
CA GLU A 27 -8.40 2.96 -0.25
C GLU A 27 -9.10 2.65 -1.58
N ALA A 28 -9.01 3.55 -2.57
CA ALA A 28 -9.56 3.31 -3.89
C ALA A 28 -8.89 2.10 -4.58
N LEU A 29 -7.56 1.96 -4.44
CA LEU A 29 -6.84 0.80 -4.95
C LEU A 29 -7.24 -0.50 -4.25
N GLU A 30 -7.48 -0.46 -2.94
CA GLU A 30 -7.96 -1.63 -2.18
C GLU A 30 -9.34 -2.09 -2.67
N VAL A 31 -10.27 -1.15 -2.90
CA VAL A 31 -11.59 -1.46 -3.45
C VAL A 31 -11.48 -2.08 -4.85
N MET A 32 -10.66 -1.49 -5.72
CA MET A 32 -10.42 -2.02 -7.07
C MET A 32 -9.80 -3.42 -7.03
N LEU A 33 -8.77 -3.63 -6.21
CA LEU A 33 -8.11 -4.92 -6.06
C LEU A 33 -9.08 -5.98 -5.53
N THR A 34 -9.89 -5.65 -4.52
CA THR A 34 -10.91 -6.55 -3.97
C THR A 34 -11.93 -6.95 -5.04
N ALA A 35 -12.38 -5.99 -5.87
CA ALA A 35 -13.30 -6.27 -6.96
C ALA A 35 -12.69 -7.19 -8.01
N LEU A 36 -11.42 -6.98 -8.36
CA LEU A 36 -10.68 -7.84 -9.29
C LEU A 36 -10.50 -9.25 -8.74
N LEU A 37 -10.09 -9.38 -7.48
CA LEU A 37 -9.90 -10.69 -6.82
C LEU A 37 -11.21 -11.47 -6.80
N ARG A 38 -12.34 -10.84 -6.43
CA ARG A 38 -13.66 -11.50 -6.40
C ARG A 38 -14.11 -12.07 -7.76
N GLN A 39 -13.62 -11.53 -8.86
CA GLN A 39 -13.93 -12.03 -10.21
C GLN A 39 -13.03 -13.22 -10.62
N MET A 40 -11.94 -13.48 -9.89
CA MET A 40 -11.01 -14.56 -10.18
C MET A 40 -11.46 -15.87 -9.52
N PRO A 41 -11.34 -17.02 -10.20
CA PRO A 41 -11.47 -18.32 -9.57
C PRO A 41 -10.44 -18.50 -8.45
N GLN A 42 -10.77 -19.23 -7.38
CA GLN A 42 -9.88 -19.42 -6.22
C GLN A 42 -8.50 -19.98 -6.57
N VAL A 43 -8.40 -20.83 -7.61
CA VAL A 43 -7.11 -21.36 -8.08
C VAL A 43 -6.23 -20.24 -8.62
N GLN A 44 -6.80 -19.35 -9.44
CA GLN A 44 -6.08 -18.21 -10.02
C GLN A 44 -5.68 -17.18 -8.96
N GLN A 45 -6.51 -17.00 -7.93
CA GLN A 45 -6.14 -16.17 -6.78
C GLN A 45 -4.91 -16.74 -6.07
N ARG A 46 -4.86 -18.05 -5.78
CA ARG A 46 -3.70 -18.69 -5.16
C ARG A 46 -2.43 -18.54 -5.99
N ASP A 47 -2.50 -18.78 -7.30
CA ASP A 47 -1.36 -18.62 -8.21
C ASP A 47 -0.85 -17.17 -8.23
N LEU A 48 -1.77 -16.19 -8.21
CA LEU A 48 -1.41 -14.78 -8.11
C LEU A 48 -0.66 -14.48 -6.81
N PHE A 49 -1.10 -15.03 -5.68
CA PHE A 49 -0.45 -14.83 -4.39
C PHE A 49 0.93 -15.46 -4.31
N GLU A 50 1.10 -16.70 -4.77
CA GLU A 50 2.42 -17.34 -4.81
C GLU A 50 3.41 -16.54 -5.67
N ARG A 51 2.95 -15.98 -6.80
CA ARG A 51 3.79 -15.12 -7.64
C ARG A 51 4.16 -13.81 -6.96
N ILE A 52 3.25 -13.22 -6.18
CA ILE A 52 3.52 -12.01 -5.42
C ILE A 52 4.56 -12.29 -4.32
N ASP A 53 4.43 -13.39 -3.59
CA ASP A 53 5.40 -13.77 -2.54
C ASP A 53 6.80 -13.99 -3.13
N VAL A 54 6.88 -14.68 -4.27
CA VAL A 54 8.13 -14.85 -5.02
C VAL A 54 8.71 -13.49 -5.43
N VAL A 55 7.90 -12.58 -5.98
CA VAL A 55 8.40 -11.24 -6.35
C VAL A 55 8.92 -10.48 -5.12
N LEU A 56 8.22 -10.55 -3.98
CA LEU A 56 8.64 -9.90 -2.74
C LEU A 56 9.91 -10.51 -2.14
N ASP A 57 10.16 -11.80 -2.35
CA ASP A 57 11.39 -12.51 -1.95
C ASP A 57 12.58 -12.20 -2.88
N HIS A 58 12.32 -11.91 -4.16
CA HIS A 58 13.35 -11.80 -5.21
C HIS A 58 13.67 -10.35 -5.61
N THR A 59 13.11 -9.36 -4.92
CA THR A 59 13.39 -7.95 -5.20
C THR A 59 14.87 -7.62 -4.91
N SER A 60 15.62 -7.38 -5.98
CA SER A 60 17.06 -7.05 -6.01
C SER A 60 17.47 -5.99 -4.98
N PRO A 61 18.71 -6.02 -4.46
CA PRO A 61 19.27 -4.98 -3.61
C PRO A 61 19.13 -3.55 -4.13
N GLU A 62 19.05 -3.35 -5.44
CA GLU A 62 18.87 -2.04 -6.07
C GLU A 62 17.42 -1.50 -5.92
N ALA A 63 16.45 -2.39 -5.69
CA ALA A 63 15.07 -2.05 -5.37
C ALA A 63 14.85 -1.84 -3.85
N GLN A 64 15.87 -2.03 -3.01
CA GLN A 64 15.78 -1.89 -1.53
C GLN A 64 15.33 -0.51 -1.06
N VAL A 65 15.39 0.52 -1.91
CA VAL A 65 14.83 1.84 -1.61
C VAL A 65 13.30 1.78 -1.39
N PHE A 66 12.61 0.81 -2.00
CA PHE A 66 11.16 0.58 -1.81
C PHE A 66 10.83 -0.48 -0.72
N LEU A 67 11.84 -1.16 -0.15
CA LEU A 67 11.65 -2.37 0.67
C LEU A 67 11.85 -2.18 2.17
N ARG A 68 11.93 -0.94 2.67
CA ARG A 68 12.02 -0.71 4.12
C ARG A 68 10.85 -1.34 4.89
N ASP A 69 9.75 -1.59 4.20
CA ASP A 69 8.49 -2.09 4.74
C ASP A 69 8.00 -3.37 4.03
N ASN A 70 8.90 -4.22 3.53
CA ASN A 70 8.52 -5.46 2.81
C ASN A 70 7.64 -6.39 3.69
N GLU A 71 7.88 -6.42 4.99
CA GLU A 71 7.05 -7.15 5.96
C GLU A 71 5.65 -6.52 6.13
N VAL A 72 5.57 -5.20 6.19
CA VAL A 72 4.30 -4.47 6.30
C VAL A 72 3.48 -4.65 5.02
N LEU A 73 4.11 -4.53 3.86
CA LEU A 73 3.50 -4.77 2.56
C LEU A 73 2.97 -6.22 2.45
N ARG A 74 3.75 -7.21 2.89
CA ARG A 74 3.29 -8.61 2.99
C ARG A 74 2.06 -8.77 3.87
N GLN A 75 2.06 -8.14 5.04
CA GLN A 75 0.90 -8.19 5.95
C GLN A 75 -0.36 -7.58 5.32
N TYR A 76 -0.23 -6.48 4.57
CA TYR A 76 -1.36 -5.87 3.86
C TYR A 76 -1.88 -6.76 2.73
N ILE A 77 -0.99 -7.37 1.95
CA ILE A 77 -1.37 -8.31 0.88
C ILE A 77 -2.11 -9.52 1.47
N HIS A 78 -1.61 -10.09 2.56
CA HIS A 78 -2.25 -11.21 3.23
C HIS A 78 -3.64 -10.85 3.79
N LYS A 79 -3.80 -9.65 4.35
CA LYS A 79 -5.11 -9.14 4.79
C LYS A 79 -6.10 -8.97 3.62
N ALA A 80 -5.64 -8.45 2.48
CA ALA A 80 -6.48 -8.31 1.29
C ALA A 80 -6.97 -9.67 0.79
N VAL A 81 -6.14 -10.72 0.88
CA VAL A 81 -6.54 -12.10 0.57
C VAL A 81 -7.68 -12.56 1.48
N GLN A 82 -7.52 -12.40 2.80
CA GLN A 82 -8.52 -12.81 3.79
C GLN A 82 -9.85 -12.09 3.62
N ALA A 83 -9.84 -10.82 3.20
CA ALA A 83 -11.05 -10.04 2.95
C ALA A 83 -11.75 -10.40 1.62
N SER A 84 -11.04 -11.05 0.70
CA SER A 84 -11.53 -11.45 -0.63
C SER A 84 -12.10 -12.89 -0.70
N ALA A 85 -11.77 -13.72 0.30
CA ALA A 85 -12.27 -15.09 0.47
C ALA A 85 -13.67 -15.13 1.09
#